data_AF-A0AAJ2N1S3-F1
#
_entry.id   AF-A0AAJ2N1S3-F1
#
_cell.length_a   1.000
_cell.length_b   1.000
_cell.length_c   1.000
_cell.angle_alpha   90.00
_cell.angle_beta   90.00
_cell.angle_gamma   90.00
#
_symmetry.space_group_name_H-M   'P 1'
#
loop_
_entity.id
_entity.type
_entity.pdbx_description
1 polymer ?
#
loop_
_entity_poly.entity_id
_entity_poly.type
_entity_poly.pdbx_seq_one_letter_code
_entity_poly.pdbx_strand_id
1 'polypeptide(L)'
;MHPLAKALIGVLIVVLSVAYIIVGIPGLVKPAWQDVLTVLNGGLPLLFILIGIFIAWLEWDEWKIERELAMEEKKLEEERKRRKRK
;
A
#
# COMPACT_ATOMS: atom_id res chain seq x y z
N MET A 1 15.08 29.81 15.67
CA MET A 1 15.77 29.10 14.56
C MET A 1 15.23 29.64 13.23
N HIS A 2 16.07 30.30 12.44
CA HIS A 2 15.64 30.99 11.22
C HIS A 2 15.08 29.98 10.18
N PRO A 3 13.87 30.18 9.63
CA PRO A 3 13.28 29.25 8.65
C PRO A 3 14.19 28.93 7.46
N LEU A 4 14.93 29.93 7.00
CA LEU A 4 15.91 29.80 5.91
C LEU A 4 17.06 28.83 6.24
N ALA A 5 17.52 28.80 7.49
CA ALA A 5 18.58 27.88 7.92
C ALA A 5 18.10 26.43 7.90
N LYS A 6 16.84 26.17 8.32
CA LYS A 6 16.26 24.82 8.27
C LYS A 6 16.12 24.32 6.83
N ALA A 7 15.65 25.19 5.92
CA ALA A 7 15.54 24.85 4.51
C ALA A 7 16.92 24.51 3.90
N LEU A 8 17.94 25.30 4.21
CA LEU A 8 19.32 25.05 3.73
C LEU A 8 19.88 23.73 4.26
N ILE A 9 19.66 23.41 5.53
CA ILE A 9 20.07 22.13 6.12
C ILE A 9 19.37 20.96 5.43
N GLY A 10 18.06 21.08 5.16
CA GLY A 10 17.31 20.06 4.44
C GLY A 10 17.89 19.80 3.04
N VAL A 11 18.14 20.87 2.28
CA VAL A 11 18.75 20.77 0.94
C VAL A 11 20.14 20.13 1.02
N LEU A 12 20.97 20.54 1.99
CA LEU A 12 22.31 19.98 2.17
C LEU A 12 22.24 18.46 2.43
N ILE A 13 21.33 18.02 3.30
CA ILE A 13 21.14 16.58 3.60
C ILE A 13 20.75 15.82 2.33
N VAL A 14 19.83 16.35 1.52
CA VAL A 14 19.43 15.72 0.26
C VAL A 14 20.61 15.60 -0.70
N VAL A 15 21.35 16.68 -0.93
CA VAL A 15 22.51 16.69 -1.84
C VAL A 15 23.58 15.70 -1.38
N LEU A 16 23.91 15.69 -0.08
CA LEU A 16 24.90 14.76 0.47
C LEU A 16 24.45 13.31 0.37
N SER A 17 23.16 13.03 0.60
CA SER A 17 22.61 11.67 0.49
C SER A 17 22.64 11.17 -0.95
N VAL A 18 22.25 12.02 -1.91
CA VAL A 18 22.32 11.69 -3.35
C VAL A 18 23.77 11.48 -3.77
N ALA A 19 24.70 12.36 -3.36
CA ALA A 19 26.11 12.21 -3.66
C ALA A 19 26.70 10.91 -3.10
N TYR A 20 26.33 10.54 -1.87
CA TYR A 20 26.73 9.26 -1.26
C TYR A 20 26.22 8.04 -2.05
N ILE A 21 24.98 8.08 -2.54
CA ILE A 21 24.42 6.99 -3.35
C ILE A 21 25.19 6.82 -4.66
N ILE A 22 25.52 7.93 -5.33
CA ILE A 22 26.14 7.90 -6.68
C ILE A 22 27.65 7.67 -6.62
N VAL A 23 28.35 8.31 -5.68
CA VAL A 23 29.82 8.36 -5.65
C VAL A 23 30.40 7.57 -4.48
N GLY A 24 29.62 7.34 -3.42
CA GLY A 24 30.14 6.79 -2.17
C GLY A 24 31.09 7.76 -1.47
N ILE A 25 31.99 7.22 -0.65
CA ILE A 25 33.09 7.98 -0.03
C ILE A 25 34.39 7.50 -0.69
N PRO A 26 35.03 8.32 -1.54
CA PRO A 26 36.24 7.92 -2.26
C PRO A 26 37.30 7.35 -1.30
N GLY A 27 37.76 6.13 -1.57
CA GLY A 27 38.78 5.44 -0.77
C GLY A 27 38.28 4.74 0.51
N LEU A 28 37.00 4.88 0.87
CA LEU A 28 36.40 4.24 2.05
C LEU A 28 35.21 3.35 1.70
N VAL A 29 34.22 3.88 0.96
CA VAL A 29 32.94 3.21 0.70
C VAL A 29 32.59 3.33 -0.76
N LYS A 30 32.22 2.20 -1.39
CA LYS A 30 31.74 2.17 -2.77
C LYS A 30 30.38 2.90 -2.90
N PRO A 31 29.98 3.31 -4.11
CA PRO A 31 28.64 3.86 -4.35
C PRO A 31 27.53 2.97 -3.79
N ALA A 32 26.61 3.55 -3.03
CA ALA A 32 25.53 2.84 -2.36
C ALA A 32 24.30 2.55 -3.26
N TRP A 33 24.42 2.75 -4.58
CA TRP A 33 23.34 2.49 -5.53
C TRP A 33 22.76 1.08 -5.42
N GLN A 34 23.63 0.06 -5.26
CA GLN A 34 23.17 -1.32 -5.10
C GLN A 34 22.41 -1.55 -3.80
N ASP A 35 22.76 -0.84 -2.72
CA ASP A 35 22.07 -0.94 -1.43
C ASP A 35 20.67 -0.34 -1.52
N VAL A 36 20.52 0.81 -2.19
CA VAL A 36 19.22 1.43 -2.47
C VAL A 36 18.34 0.48 -3.28
N LEU A 37 18.89 -0.13 -4.33
CA LEU A 37 18.15 -1.11 -5.13
C LEU A 37 17.77 -2.34 -4.29
N THR A 38 18.65 -2.82 -3.40
CA THR A 38 18.35 -3.93 -2.49
C THR A 38 17.16 -3.60 -1.59
N VAL A 39 17.14 -2.41 -0.98
CA VAL A 39 16.03 -1.99 -0.12
C VAL A 39 14.73 -1.85 -0.91
N LEU A 40 14.77 -1.26 -2.11
CA LEU A 40 13.58 -1.14 -2.96
C LEU A 40 13.05 -2.50 -3.40
N ASN A 41 13.95 -3.41 -3.83
CA ASN A 41 13.60 -4.76 -4.25
C ASN A 41 13.09 -5.63 -3.10
N GLY A 42 13.52 -5.38 -1.86
CA GLY A 42 12.98 -6.06 -0.69
C GLY A 42 11.66 -5.46 -0.20
N GLY A 43 11.56 -4.13 -0.18
CA GLY A 43 10.42 -3.42 0.39
C GLY A 43 9.20 -3.35 -0.52
N LEU A 44 9.38 -3.03 -1.80
CA LEU A 44 8.25 -2.85 -2.73
C LEU A 44 7.43 -4.13 -2.94
N PRO A 45 8.03 -5.33 -3.13
CA PRO A 45 7.23 -6.55 -3.27
C PRO A 45 6.40 -6.85 -2.04
N LEU A 46 6.94 -6.67 -0.83
CA LEU A 46 6.19 -6.86 0.42
C LEU A 46 5.03 -5.87 0.52
N LEU A 47 5.25 -4.61 0.14
CA LEU A 47 4.20 -3.60 0.09
C LEU A 47 3.09 -3.99 -0.91
N PHE A 48 3.46 -4.48 -2.10
CA PHE A 48 2.48 -4.92 -3.10
C PHE A 48 1.72 -6.17 -2.68
N ILE A 49 2.35 -7.10 -1.96
CA ILE A 49 1.65 -8.24 -1.36
C ILE A 49 0.58 -7.75 -0.38
N LEU A 50 0.91 -6.80 0.50
CA LEU A 50 -0.05 -6.25 1.45
C LEU A 50 -1.21 -5.54 0.74
N ILE A 51 -0.92 -4.73 -0.29
CA ILE A 51 -1.95 -4.08 -1.10
C ILE A 51 -2.83 -5.12 -1.80
N GLY A 52 -2.25 -6.15 -2.38
CA GLY A 52 -2.99 -7.22 -3.06
C GLY A 52 -3.92 -7.98 -2.12
N ILE A 53 -3.44 -8.33 -0.91
CA ILE A 53 -4.26 -8.95 0.14
C ILE A 53 -5.41 -8.01 0.54
N PHE A 54 -5.12 -6.72 0.70
CA PHE A 54 -6.12 -5.72 1.07
C PHE A 54 -7.23 -5.61 0.02
N ILE A 55 -6.88 -5.53 -1.27
CA ILE A 55 -7.85 -5.48 -2.37
C ILE A 55 -8.69 -6.76 -2.42
N ALA A 56 -8.04 -7.93 -2.36
CA ALA A 56 -8.75 -9.22 -2.38
C ALA A 56 -9.70 -9.36 -1.18
N TRP A 57 -9.32 -8.82 -0.02
CA TRP A 57 -10.14 -8.83 1.17
C TRP A 57 -11.38 -7.94 1.03
N LEU A 58 -11.23 -6.73 0.47
CA LEU A 58 -12.37 -5.85 0.17
C LEU A 58 -13.37 -6.50 -0.79
N GLU A 59 -12.86 -7.05 -1.89
CA GLU A 59 -13.70 -7.75 -2.88
C GLU A 59 -14.44 -8.95 -2.27
N TRP A 60 -13.75 -9.71 -1.40
CA TRP A 60 -14.37 -10.83 -0.68
C TRP A 60 -15.50 -10.36 0.24
N ASP A 61 -15.34 -9.22 0.90
CA ASP A 61 -16.36 -8.64 1.78
C ASP A 61 -17.59 -8.21 0.98
N GLU A 62 -17.39 -7.53 -0.16
CA GLU A 62 -18.47 -7.14 -1.07
C GLU A 62 -19.26 -8.35 -1.59
N TRP A 63 -18.55 -9.40 -2.04
CA TRP A 63 -19.20 -10.62 -2.51
C TRP A 63 -20.03 -11.32 -1.42
N LYS A 64 -19.56 -11.28 -0.17
CA LYS A 64 -20.28 -11.84 0.97
C LYS A 64 -21.57 -11.07 1.23
N ILE A 65 -21.52 -9.73 1.19
CA ILE A 65 -22.69 -8.86 1.38
C ILE A 65 -23.74 -9.10 0.30
N GLU A 66 -23.33 -9.15 -0.97
CA GLU A 66 -24.25 -9.44 -2.08
C GLU A 66 -24.96 -10.78 -1.91
N ARG A 67 -24.24 -11.81 -1.46
CA ARG A 67 -24.82 -13.12 -1.19
C ARG A 67 -25.82 -13.10 -0.04
N GLU A 68 -25.53 -12.35 1.02
CA GLU A 68 -26.45 -12.19 2.16
C GLU A 68 -27.74 -11.48 1.73
N LEU A 69 -27.63 -10.39 0.97
CA LEU A 69 -28.77 -9.67 0.40
C LEU A 69 -29.63 -10.56 -0.51
N ALA A 70 -29.01 -11.31 -1.42
CA ALA A 70 -29.72 -12.21 -2.33
C ALA A 70 -30.46 -13.33 -1.57
N MET A 71 -29.94 -13.78 -0.42
CA MET A 71 -30.63 -14.76 0.42
C MET A 71 -31.82 -14.14 1.15
N GLU A 72 -31.70 -12.91 1.65
CA GLU A 72 -32.81 -12.21 2.29
C GLU A 72 -33.96 -11.91 1.30
N GLU A 73 -33.65 -11.45 0.09
CA GLU A 73 -34.65 -11.19 -0.93
C GLU A 73 -35.44 -12.45 -1.30
N LYS A 74 -34.76 -13.59 -1.48
CA LYS A 74 -35.41 -14.88 -1.76
C LYS A 74 -36.35 -15.30 -0.63
N LYS A 75 -35.91 -15.19 0.63
CA LYS A 75 -36.75 -15.52 1.79
C LYS A 75 -38.01 -14.65 1.84
N LEU A 76 -37.86 -13.34 1.62
CA LEU A 76 -38.99 -12.40 1.58
C LEU A 76 -39.96 -12.74 0.43
N GLU A 77 -39.45 -13.12 -0.74
CA GLU A 77 -40.28 -13.51 -1.88
C GLU A 77 -41.06 -14.81 -1.59
N GLU A 78 -40.41 -15.81 -0.99
CA GLU A 78 -41.05 -17.06 -0.58
C GLU A 78 -42.14 -16.83 0.49
N GLU A 79 -41.87 -15.98 1.48
CA GLU A 79 -42.88 -15.59 2.47
C GLU A 79 -44.08 -14.89 1.83
N ARG A 80 -43.84 -13.94 0.91
CA ARG A 80 -44.91 -13.28 0.16
C ARG A 80 -45.74 -14.27 -0.66
N LYS A 81 -45.09 -15.23 -1.33
CA LYS A 81 -45.78 -16.31 -2.08
C LYS A 81 -46.60 -17.20 -1.15
N ARG A 82 -46.09 -17.56 0.03
CA ARG A 82 -46.82 -18.32 1.05
C ARG A 82 -48.04 -17.57 1.60
N ARG A 83 -47.90 -16.27 1.89
CA ARG A 83 -49.03 -15.41 2.34
C ARG A 83 -50.13 -15.28 1.29
N LYS A 84 -49.79 -15.20 -0.01
CA LYS A 84 -50.78 -15.13 -1.09
C LYS A 84 -51.54 -16.45 -1.34
N ARG A 85 -51.02 -17.59 -0.87
CA ARG A 85 -51.63 -18.92 -1.05
C ARG A 85 -52.51 -19.35 0.14
N LYS A 86 -52.44 -18.64 1.27
CA LYS A 86 -53.34 -18.82 2.42
C LYS A 86 -54.51 -17.84 2.30
#